data_AF-A0A9K3KW38-F1
#
_entry.id   AF-A0A9K3KW38-F1
#
_cell.length_a   1.000
_cell.length_b   1.000
_cell.length_c   1.000
_cell.angle_alpha   90.00
_cell.angle_beta   90.00
_cell.angle_gamma   90.00
#
_symmetry.space_group_name_H-M   'P 1'
#
loop_
_entity.id
_entity.type
_entity.pdbx_description
1 polymer ?
#
loop_
_entity_poly.entity_id
_entity_poly.type
_entity_poly.pdbx_seq_one_letter_code
_entity_poly.pdbx_strand_id
1 'polypeptide(L)'
;MTSDAEIKVQAAAVASSSSSTSSKSSALRFVTCALGICISYWFYGFLQEKLITKSRLGATFMLVVQTLVNILVALVWQQVELRSTPHDQLPPRKSLNHPLIFLTSSCYVLAMAASNESLRFVSYPVAVLGKSCKMIPTMVMGLLIERRNYSLQQWSAALCISCGIALFHLSRIQETSNNDSHSSLSTVNNNEKYWKGMMLLFLSLCMDGFLGACQGILKRPDVKDQQRPPTAVETMLYINLYSLVLLIPMAVISGQWDDGLRLLVRNDHLRWNVAILNAVVAVGQIFIFLTITWYSSLVTTTITTTRKFFTILFSVLHFGHAFSVGQWTSVVMVFSGLYLSIATAGQKNSSNRQPSLEKKQN
;
A
#
# COMPACT_ATOMS: atom_id res chain seq x y z
N MET A 1 -41.75 26.83 -31.29
CA MET A 1 -41.12 27.08 -29.97
C MET A 1 -40.97 25.82 -29.11
N THR A 2 -41.37 24.63 -29.58
CA THR A 2 -41.28 23.35 -28.83
C THR A 2 -39.97 22.56 -29.03
N SER A 3 -39.24 22.79 -30.13
CA SER A 3 -38.05 22.00 -30.50
C SER A 3 -36.83 22.20 -29.57
N ASP A 4 -36.55 23.44 -29.13
CA ASP A 4 -35.36 23.71 -28.29
C ASP A 4 -35.49 23.20 -26.85
N ALA A 5 -36.72 23.05 -26.35
CA ALA A 5 -36.97 22.52 -25.01
C ALA A 5 -36.74 21.00 -24.98
N GLU A 6 -37.18 20.26 -26.01
CA GLU A 6 -36.98 18.82 -26.14
C GLU A 6 -35.50 18.48 -26.35
N ILE A 7 -34.77 19.25 -27.17
CA ILE A 7 -33.33 19.06 -27.39
C ILE A 7 -32.54 19.25 -26.08
N LYS A 8 -32.89 20.24 -25.26
CA LYS A 8 -32.24 20.48 -23.95
C LYS A 8 -32.53 19.38 -22.93
N VAL A 9 -33.76 18.86 -22.89
CA VAL A 9 -34.13 17.75 -21.99
C VAL A 9 -33.40 16.46 -22.40
N GLN A 10 -33.28 16.19 -23.70
CA GLN A 10 -32.60 15.00 -24.21
C GLN A 10 -31.07 15.10 -24.03
N ALA A 11 -30.48 16.28 -24.19
CA ALA A 11 -29.07 16.54 -23.87
C ALA A 11 -28.78 16.40 -22.36
N ALA A 12 -29.68 16.87 -21.50
CA ALA A 12 -29.57 16.71 -20.04
C ALA A 12 -29.71 15.24 -19.61
N ALA A 13 -30.62 14.48 -20.24
CA ALA A 13 -30.77 13.04 -20.00
C ALA A 13 -29.52 12.25 -20.42
N VAL A 14 -28.92 12.57 -21.57
CA VAL A 14 -27.67 11.94 -22.05
C VAL A 14 -26.45 12.33 -21.19
N ALA A 15 -26.39 13.56 -20.68
CA ALA A 15 -25.36 13.99 -19.73
C ALA A 15 -25.52 13.29 -18.35
N SER A 16 -26.76 13.07 -17.91
CA SER A 16 -27.04 12.33 -16.67
C SER A 16 -26.75 10.83 -16.80
N SER A 17 -27.01 10.21 -17.96
CA SER A 17 -26.74 8.80 -18.22
C SER A 17 -25.25 8.51 -18.40
N SER A 18 -24.50 9.39 -19.09
CA SER A 18 -23.03 9.29 -19.24
C SER A 18 -22.29 9.55 -17.92
N SER A 19 -22.78 10.45 -17.06
CA SER A 19 -22.20 10.67 -15.73
C SER A 19 -22.50 9.53 -14.76
N SER A 20 -23.68 8.91 -14.84
CA SER A 20 -24.04 7.73 -14.02
C SER A 20 -23.26 6.47 -14.41
N THR A 21 -23.02 6.24 -15.71
CA THR A 21 -22.22 5.11 -16.22
C THR A 21 -20.73 5.29 -15.92
N SER A 22 -20.21 6.51 -16.04
CA SER A 22 -18.84 6.86 -15.62
C SER A 22 -18.62 6.65 -14.11
N SER A 23 -19.57 7.07 -13.27
CA SER A 23 -19.50 6.90 -11.81
C SER A 23 -19.53 5.43 -11.38
N LYS A 24 -20.43 4.62 -11.96
CA LYS A 24 -20.49 3.16 -11.70
C LYS A 24 -19.20 2.46 -12.13
N SER A 25 -18.63 2.82 -13.27
CA SER A 25 -17.35 2.28 -13.75
C SER A 25 -16.17 2.64 -12.83
N SER A 26 -16.12 3.87 -12.32
CA SER A 26 -15.09 4.28 -11.34
C SER A 26 -15.22 3.59 -9.99
N ALA A 27 -16.44 3.38 -9.49
CA ALA A 27 -16.69 2.64 -8.25
C ALA A 27 -16.32 1.16 -8.40
N LEU A 28 -16.68 0.54 -9.53
CA LEU A 28 -16.31 -0.85 -9.83
C LEU A 28 -14.79 -1.03 -9.87
N ARG A 29 -14.06 -0.12 -10.55
CA ARG A 29 -12.59 -0.14 -10.56
C ARG A 29 -11.99 -0.05 -9.16
N PHE A 30 -12.54 0.81 -8.30
CA PHE A 30 -12.08 0.96 -6.92
C PHE A 30 -12.27 -0.33 -6.12
N VAL A 31 -13.46 -0.91 -6.20
CA VAL A 31 -13.81 -2.16 -5.51
C VAL A 31 -12.93 -3.31 -6.01
N THR A 32 -12.73 -3.46 -7.32
CA THR A 32 -11.85 -4.49 -7.89
C THR A 32 -10.42 -4.34 -7.38
N CYS A 33 -9.87 -3.12 -7.37
CA CYS A 33 -8.54 -2.87 -6.82
C CYS A 33 -8.46 -3.19 -5.32
N ALA A 34 -9.44 -2.75 -4.54
CA ALA A 34 -9.49 -3.00 -3.10
C ALA A 34 -9.59 -4.50 -2.78
N LEU A 35 -10.49 -5.23 -3.44
CA LEU A 35 -10.65 -6.68 -3.29
C LEU A 35 -9.39 -7.43 -3.75
N GLY A 36 -8.79 -7.04 -4.87
CA GLY A 36 -7.53 -7.60 -5.35
C GLY A 36 -6.41 -7.47 -4.32
N ILE A 37 -6.23 -6.27 -3.74
CA ILE A 37 -5.28 -6.04 -2.65
C ILE A 37 -5.64 -6.86 -1.40
N CYS A 38 -6.92 -6.94 -1.05
CA CYS A 38 -7.36 -7.68 0.14
C CYS A 38 -7.07 -9.17 0.03
N ILE A 39 -7.55 -9.81 -1.03
CA ILE A 39 -7.44 -11.27 -1.24
C ILE A 39 -5.98 -11.68 -1.39
N SER A 40 -5.22 -11.00 -2.26
CA SER A 40 -3.83 -11.36 -2.56
C SER A 40 -2.97 -11.28 -1.30
N TYR A 41 -3.10 -10.20 -0.52
CA TYR A 41 -2.27 -10.04 0.66
C TYR A 41 -2.77 -10.77 1.90
N TRP A 42 -4.04 -11.15 1.96
CA TRP A 42 -4.54 -12.06 2.98
C TRP A 42 -3.91 -13.44 2.79
N PHE A 43 -3.92 -13.94 1.55
CA PHE A 43 -3.26 -15.20 1.21
C PHE A 43 -1.73 -15.12 1.42
N TYR A 44 -1.10 -14.02 1.00
CA TYR A 44 0.32 -13.76 1.30
C TYR A 44 0.61 -13.82 2.81
N GLY A 45 -0.18 -13.14 3.64
CA GLY A 45 0.05 -13.12 5.09
C GLY A 45 0.02 -14.52 5.70
N PHE A 46 -0.97 -15.33 5.29
CA PHE A 46 -1.08 -16.72 5.70
C PHE A 46 0.10 -17.59 5.25
N LEU A 47 0.53 -17.45 3.99
CA LEU A 47 1.70 -18.18 3.46
C LEU A 47 3.00 -17.72 4.13
N GLN A 48 3.14 -16.41 4.35
CA GLN A 48 4.31 -15.79 4.96
C GLN A 48 4.49 -16.27 6.40
N GLU A 49 3.43 -16.31 7.20
CA GLU A 49 3.48 -16.81 8.57
C GLU A 49 3.93 -18.28 8.61
N LYS A 50 3.36 -19.14 7.76
CA LYS A 50 3.79 -20.54 7.64
C LYS A 50 5.25 -20.68 7.22
N LEU A 51 5.73 -19.80 6.34
CA LEU A 51 7.09 -19.83 5.81
C LEU A 51 8.13 -19.34 6.84
N ILE A 52 7.83 -18.24 7.54
CA ILE A 52 8.71 -17.65 8.56
C ILE A 52 8.85 -18.58 9.76
N THR A 53 7.76 -19.23 10.19
CA THR A 53 7.80 -20.16 11.32
C THR A 53 8.62 -21.42 11.02
N LYS A 54 8.71 -21.84 9.74
CA LYS A 54 9.41 -23.07 9.33
C LYS A 54 10.80 -22.86 8.75
N SER A 55 11.13 -21.67 8.24
CA SER A 55 12.39 -21.42 7.55
C SER A 55 13.01 -20.10 7.99
N ARG A 56 14.28 -20.14 8.42
CA ARG A 56 15.10 -18.95 8.72
C ARG A 56 15.61 -18.29 7.43
N LEU A 57 14.73 -18.08 6.44
CA LEU A 57 15.14 -17.40 5.21
C LEU A 57 15.45 -15.93 5.49
N GLY A 58 16.54 -15.43 4.89
CA GLY A 58 16.93 -14.03 5.00
C GLY A 58 15.87 -13.10 4.41
N ALA A 59 15.57 -12.02 5.14
CA ALA A 59 14.64 -10.98 4.74
C ALA A 59 15.03 -10.30 3.41
N THR A 60 16.33 -10.01 3.23
CA THR A 60 16.82 -9.33 2.01
C THR A 60 16.82 -10.28 0.81
N PHE A 61 17.13 -11.57 1.02
CA PHE A 61 17.01 -12.59 -0.02
C PHE A 61 15.57 -12.74 -0.52
N MET A 62 14.60 -12.84 0.39
CA MET A 62 13.18 -12.88 0.04
C MET A 62 12.76 -11.64 -0.77
N LEU A 63 13.23 -10.45 -0.38
CA LEU A 63 12.96 -9.21 -1.11
C LEU A 63 13.58 -9.22 -2.51
N VAL A 64 14.78 -9.77 -2.71
CA VAL A 64 15.39 -9.91 -4.04
C VAL A 64 14.57 -10.84 -4.94
N VAL A 65 14.18 -12.02 -4.42
CA VAL A 65 13.33 -12.95 -5.19
C VAL A 65 11.99 -12.31 -5.54
N GLN A 66 11.41 -11.56 -4.59
CA GLN A 66 10.16 -10.83 -4.79
C GLN A 66 10.29 -9.77 -5.89
N THR A 67 11.33 -8.94 -5.87
CA THR A 67 11.54 -7.92 -6.90
C THR A 67 11.79 -8.52 -8.27
N LEU A 68 12.51 -9.66 -8.35
CA LEU A 68 12.69 -10.39 -9.61
C LEU A 68 11.36 -10.87 -10.20
N VAL A 69 10.51 -11.53 -9.40
CA VAL A 69 9.20 -12.00 -9.86
C VAL A 69 8.31 -10.83 -10.27
N ASN A 70 8.35 -9.72 -9.53
CA ASN A 70 7.63 -8.50 -9.88
C ASN A 70 8.07 -7.90 -11.21
N ILE A 71 9.38 -7.90 -11.52
CA ILE A 71 9.90 -7.45 -12.82
C ILE A 71 9.34 -8.34 -13.94
N LEU A 72 9.40 -9.67 -13.78
CA LEU A 72 8.87 -10.60 -14.78
C LEU A 72 7.38 -10.37 -15.05
N VAL A 73 6.59 -10.21 -13.99
CA VAL A 73 5.16 -9.92 -14.09
C VAL A 73 4.90 -8.55 -14.74
N ALA A 74 5.70 -7.53 -14.42
CA ALA A 74 5.59 -6.21 -15.05
C ALA A 74 5.95 -6.26 -16.55
N LEU A 75 6.94 -7.04 -16.95
CA LEU A 75 7.29 -7.26 -18.36
C LEU A 75 6.16 -7.95 -19.12
N VAL A 76 5.55 -8.99 -18.54
CA VAL A 76 4.39 -9.67 -19.12
C VAL A 76 3.22 -8.69 -19.25
N TRP A 77 2.93 -7.91 -18.22
CA TRP A 77 1.88 -6.89 -18.26
C TRP A 77 2.15 -5.85 -19.36
N GLN A 78 3.39 -5.36 -19.48
CA GLN A 78 3.79 -4.42 -20.51
C GLN A 78 3.58 -4.99 -21.93
N GLN A 79 3.95 -6.25 -22.14
CA GLN A 79 3.74 -6.93 -23.43
C GLN A 79 2.25 -7.08 -23.77
N VAL A 80 1.41 -7.43 -22.79
CA VAL A 80 -0.04 -7.54 -22.98
C VAL A 80 -0.65 -6.17 -23.32
N GLU A 81 -0.22 -5.10 -22.64
CA GLU A 81 -0.71 -3.73 -22.89
C GLU A 81 -0.29 -3.23 -24.28
N LEU A 82 0.96 -3.49 -24.70
CA LEU A 82 1.45 -3.14 -26.04
C LEU A 82 0.69 -3.87 -27.16
N ARG A 83 0.26 -5.12 -26.94
CA ARG A 83 -0.52 -5.90 -27.92
C ARG A 83 -1.98 -5.49 -27.98
N SER A 84 -2.56 -5.06 -26.85
CA SER A 84 -3.99 -4.80 -26.72
C SER A 84 -4.36 -3.34 -27.03
N THR A 85 -3.40 -2.42 -26.97
CA THR A 85 -3.65 -0.99 -27.12
C THR A 85 -3.36 -0.54 -28.55
N PRO A 86 -4.32 0.09 -29.27
CA PRO A 86 -4.06 0.66 -30.59
C PRO A 86 -2.93 1.69 -30.54
N HIS A 87 -2.13 1.77 -31.62
CA HIS A 87 -0.92 2.60 -31.65
C HIS A 87 -1.17 4.09 -31.36
N ASP A 88 -2.38 4.59 -31.64
CA ASP A 88 -2.80 5.98 -31.39
C ASP A 88 -3.10 6.30 -29.92
N GLN A 89 -3.22 5.29 -29.05
CA GLN A 89 -3.47 5.45 -27.61
C GLN A 89 -2.23 5.17 -26.76
N LEU A 90 -1.08 4.87 -27.38
CA LEU A 90 0.18 4.68 -26.67
C LEU A 90 0.63 6.02 -26.04
N PRO A 91 1.19 5.99 -24.82
CA PRO A 91 1.65 7.22 -24.18
C PRO A 91 2.73 7.90 -25.03
N PRO A 92 2.75 9.24 -25.10
CA PRO A 92 3.71 9.97 -25.91
C PRO A 92 5.14 9.62 -25.52
N ARG A 93 6.07 9.60 -26.49
CA ARG A 93 7.51 9.37 -26.28
C ARG A 93 8.20 10.58 -25.61
N LYS A 94 7.67 11.05 -24.48
CA LYS A 94 8.33 12.02 -23.59
C LYS A 94 9.18 11.25 -22.58
N SER A 95 10.27 11.88 -22.12
CA SER A 95 11.19 11.27 -21.16
C SER A 95 10.52 11.10 -19.80
N LEU A 96 10.94 10.07 -19.05
CA LEU A 96 10.51 9.79 -17.70
C LEU A 96 11.45 10.46 -16.69
N ASN A 97 10.95 10.76 -15.49
CA ASN A 97 11.73 11.34 -14.40
C ASN A 97 12.57 10.26 -13.71
N HIS A 98 13.50 9.65 -14.43
CA HIS A 98 14.41 8.62 -13.91
C HIS A 98 15.04 8.95 -12.54
N PRO A 99 15.52 10.18 -12.24
CA PRO A 99 16.07 10.47 -10.90
C PRO A 99 15.03 10.38 -9.79
N LEU A 100 13.78 10.82 -10.04
CA LEU A 100 12.70 10.72 -9.06
C LEU A 100 12.24 9.27 -8.88
N ILE A 101 12.21 8.48 -9.96
CA ILE A 101 11.87 7.06 -9.89
C ILE A 101 12.96 6.29 -9.12
N PHE A 102 14.24 6.60 -9.34
CA PHE A 102 15.34 6.03 -8.58
C PHE A 102 15.21 6.37 -7.09
N LEU A 103 14.95 7.63 -6.75
CA LEU A 103 14.71 8.05 -5.37
C LEU A 103 13.50 7.31 -4.74
N THR A 104 12.40 7.18 -5.49
CA THR A 104 11.21 6.42 -5.08
C THR A 104 11.58 4.96 -4.77
N SER A 105 12.40 4.35 -5.62
CA SER A 105 12.89 2.98 -5.44
C SER A 105 13.79 2.84 -4.23
N SER A 106 14.69 3.80 -3.97
CA SER A 106 15.54 3.78 -2.79
C SER A 106 14.73 3.81 -1.50
N CYS A 107 13.69 4.65 -1.45
CA CYS A 107 12.79 4.70 -0.30
C CYS A 107 11.97 3.42 -0.14
N TYR A 108 11.52 2.81 -1.24
CA TYR A 108 10.85 1.50 -1.19
C TYR A 108 11.76 0.41 -0.62
N VAL A 109 13.01 0.30 -1.10
CA VAL A 109 13.97 -0.69 -0.60
C VAL A 109 14.27 -0.46 0.87
N LEU A 110 14.54 0.79 1.28
CA LEU A 110 14.85 1.10 2.67
C LEU A 110 13.66 0.83 3.59
N ALA A 111 12.44 1.18 3.18
CA ALA A 111 11.23 0.91 3.94
C ALA A 111 11.01 -0.60 4.15
N MET A 112 11.12 -1.39 3.08
CA MET A 112 10.92 -2.84 3.14
C MET A 112 12.04 -3.57 3.88
N ALA A 113 13.30 -3.20 3.66
CA ALA A 113 14.44 -3.81 4.33
C ALA A 113 14.42 -3.51 5.83
N ALA A 114 14.26 -2.25 6.23
CA ALA A 114 14.15 -1.87 7.63
C ALA A 114 12.95 -2.52 8.30
N SER A 115 11.82 -2.61 7.58
CA SER A 115 10.65 -3.31 8.08
C SER A 115 10.91 -4.79 8.34
N ASN A 116 11.49 -5.52 7.38
CA ASN A 116 11.63 -6.96 7.51
C ASN A 116 12.71 -7.30 8.54
N GLU A 117 13.76 -6.49 8.65
CA GLU A 117 14.80 -6.66 9.65
C GLU A 117 14.27 -6.34 11.07
N SER A 118 13.29 -5.42 11.20
CA SER A 118 12.64 -5.15 12.50
C SER A 118 11.95 -6.39 13.10
N LEU A 119 11.47 -7.32 12.27
CA LEU A 119 10.81 -8.57 12.71
C LEU A 119 11.77 -9.54 13.42
N ARG A 120 13.08 -9.34 13.30
CA ARG A 120 14.10 -10.11 14.05
C ARG A 120 14.26 -9.63 15.48
N PHE A 121 13.85 -8.39 15.75
CA PHE A 121 14.04 -7.69 17.02
C PHE A 121 12.73 -7.44 17.77
N VAL A 122 11.61 -7.34 17.03
CA VAL A 122 10.29 -7.03 17.53
C VAL A 122 9.34 -8.17 17.19
N SER A 123 8.41 -8.48 18.10
CA SER A 123 7.40 -9.51 17.83
C SER A 123 6.51 -9.13 16.64
N TYR A 124 6.06 -10.13 15.89
CA TYR A 124 5.19 -9.93 14.73
C TYR A 124 3.96 -9.04 15.01
N PRO A 125 3.24 -9.20 16.15
CA PRO A 125 2.13 -8.32 16.50
C PRO A 125 2.51 -6.84 16.65
N VAL A 126 3.65 -6.55 17.29
CA VAL A 126 4.12 -5.15 17.48
C VAL A 126 4.57 -4.54 16.16
N ALA A 127 5.18 -5.33 15.26
CA ALA A 127 5.51 -4.86 13.92
C ALA A 127 4.25 -4.57 13.07
N VAL A 128 3.22 -5.42 13.15
CA VAL A 128 1.93 -5.19 12.48
C VAL A 128 1.24 -3.93 13.03
N LEU A 129 1.28 -3.72 14.34
CA LEU A 129 0.79 -2.53 15.02
C LEU A 129 1.48 -1.26 14.47
N GLY A 130 2.81 -1.19 14.52
CA GLY A 130 3.54 -0.01 14.03
C GLY A 130 3.29 0.24 12.54
N LYS A 131 3.25 -0.81 11.72
CA LYS A 131 2.90 -0.68 10.29
C LYS A 131 1.49 -0.16 10.02
N SER A 132 0.58 -0.24 10.98
CA SER A 132 -0.78 0.30 10.84
C SER A 132 -0.82 1.82 11.05
N CYS A 133 0.20 2.37 11.72
CA CYS A 133 0.40 3.82 11.89
C CYS A 133 0.96 4.52 10.65
N LYS A 134 1.30 3.78 9.58
CA LYS A 134 1.92 4.32 8.35
C LYS A 134 1.13 5.47 7.69
N MET A 135 -0.16 5.54 7.93
CA MET A 135 -1.02 6.58 7.35
C MET A 135 -0.64 7.99 7.82
N ILE A 136 -0.19 8.13 9.07
CA ILE A 136 0.22 9.43 9.63
C ILE A 136 1.49 9.93 8.92
N PRO A 137 2.62 9.17 8.86
CA PRO A 137 3.79 9.55 8.08
C PRO A 137 3.50 9.84 6.61
N THR A 138 2.65 9.04 5.96
CA THR A 138 2.27 9.28 4.55
C THR A 138 1.57 10.63 4.38
N MET A 139 0.69 11.03 5.30
CA MET A 139 0.04 12.33 5.23
C MET A 139 0.99 13.50 5.54
N VAL A 140 1.83 13.36 6.57
CA VAL A 140 2.85 14.37 6.93
C VAL A 140 3.79 14.61 5.74
N MET A 141 4.34 13.55 5.16
CA MET A 141 5.26 13.66 4.03
C MET A 141 4.55 14.17 2.77
N GLY A 142 3.29 13.80 2.56
CA GLY A 142 2.49 14.38 1.48
C GLY A 142 2.26 15.89 1.63
N LEU A 143 2.14 16.40 2.86
CA LEU A 143 2.03 17.84 3.11
C LEU A 143 3.37 18.54 2.85
N LEU A 144 4.48 17.99 3.34
CA LEU A 144 5.81 18.62 3.24
C LEU A 144 6.39 18.58 1.82
N ILE A 145 6.32 17.42 1.16
CA ILE A 145 7.01 17.16 -0.12
C ILE A 145 6.04 17.36 -1.29
N GLU A 146 4.85 16.75 -1.24
CA GLU A 146 3.84 16.93 -2.29
C GLU A 146 3.18 18.32 -2.22
N ARG A 147 3.36 19.09 -1.12
CA ARG A 147 2.62 20.34 -0.86
C ARG A 147 1.11 20.17 -0.99
N ARG A 148 0.61 18.99 -0.61
CA ARG A 148 -0.81 18.65 -0.72
C ARG A 148 -1.54 19.13 0.53
N ASN A 149 -2.54 19.99 0.33
CA ASN A 149 -3.39 20.43 1.44
C ASN A 149 -4.44 19.36 1.77
N TYR A 150 -4.39 18.90 3.01
CA TYR A 150 -5.35 17.98 3.62
C TYR A 150 -6.29 18.76 4.53
N SER A 151 -7.59 18.45 4.49
CA SER A 151 -8.55 19.08 5.41
C SER A 151 -8.39 18.53 6.83
N LEU A 152 -8.84 19.29 7.84
CA LEU A 152 -8.88 18.84 9.24
C LEU A 152 -9.67 17.53 9.40
N GLN A 153 -10.70 17.32 8.57
CA GLN A 153 -11.48 16.08 8.55
C GLN A 153 -10.65 14.87 8.05
N GLN A 154 -9.72 15.08 7.11
CA GLN A 154 -8.82 14.01 6.65
C GLN A 154 -7.79 13.64 7.72
N TRP A 155 -7.27 14.64 8.45
CA TRP A 155 -6.36 14.41 9.58
C TRP A 155 -7.03 13.65 10.71
N SER A 156 -8.23 14.09 11.13
CA SER A 156 -9.00 13.39 12.16
C SER A 156 -9.41 11.98 11.73
N ALA A 157 -9.80 11.76 10.47
CA ALA A 157 -10.05 10.42 9.93
C ALA A 157 -8.82 9.51 10.05
N ALA A 158 -7.66 10.03 9.65
CA ALA A 158 -6.42 9.26 9.71
C ALA A 158 -5.99 8.92 11.13
N LEU A 159 -6.09 9.89 12.05
CA LEU A 159 -5.84 9.67 13.47
C LEU A 159 -6.82 8.67 14.08
N CYS A 160 -8.12 8.76 13.78
CA CYS A 160 -9.11 7.79 14.27
C CYS A 160 -8.79 6.36 13.83
N ILE A 161 -8.45 6.15 12.56
CA ILE A 161 -8.11 4.81 12.06
C ILE A 161 -6.82 4.31 12.72
N SER A 162 -5.76 5.12 12.81
CA SER A 162 -4.50 4.72 13.41
C SER A 162 -4.62 4.46 14.92
N CYS A 163 -5.30 5.34 15.67
CA CYS A 163 -5.58 5.16 17.09
C CYS A 163 -6.48 3.95 17.35
N GLY A 164 -7.54 3.76 16.56
CA GLY A 164 -8.44 2.62 16.71
C GLY A 164 -7.73 1.28 16.49
N ILE A 165 -6.90 1.16 15.46
CA ILE A 165 -6.10 -0.07 15.27
C ILE A 165 -5.10 -0.25 16.42
N ALA A 166 -4.53 0.85 16.92
CA ALA A 166 -3.59 0.77 18.04
C ALA A 166 -4.24 0.30 19.34
N LEU A 167 -5.40 0.86 19.68
CA LEU A 167 -6.19 0.46 20.84
C LEU A 167 -6.67 -0.98 20.73
N PHE A 168 -7.08 -1.42 19.53
CA PHE A 168 -7.51 -2.81 19.31
C PHE A 168 -6.37 -3.79 19.61
N HIS A 169 -5.18 -3.53 19.07
CA HIS A 169 -4.01 -4.36 19.31
C HIS A 169 -3.57 -4.35 20.77
N LEU A 170 -3.56 -3.19 21.42
CA LEU A 170 -3.16 -3.06 22.82
C LEU A 170 -4.13 -3.82 23.74
N SER A 171 -5.45 -3.68 23.51
CA SER A 171 -6.48 -4.40 24.26
C SER A 171 -6.30 -5.91 24.13
N ARG A 172 -5.95 -6.40 22.93
CA ARG A 172 -5.67 -7.82 22.70
C ARG A 172 -4.42 -8.30 23.46
N ILE A 173 -3.34 -7.52 23.43
CA ILE A 173 -2.09 -7.88 24.14
C ILE A 173 -2.37 -7.97 25.65
N GLN A 174 -3.16 -7.05 26.19
CA GLN A 174 -3.55 -7.06 27.59
C GLN A 174 -4.40 -8.28 27.97
N GLU A 175 -5.36 -8.68 27.13
CA GLU A 175 -6.16 -9.91 27.35
C GLU A 175 -5.30 -11.18 27.33
N THR A 176 -4.34 -11.26 26.40
CA THR A 176 -3.43 -12.41 26.33
C THR A 176 -2.50 -12.45 27.54
N SER A 177 -1.99 -11.28 27.98
CA SER A 177 -1.10 -11.17 29.13
C SER A 177 -1.78 -11.44 30.47
N ASN A 178 -3.09 -11.19 30.60
CA ASN A 178 -3.84 -11.50 31.82
C ASN A 178 -4.10 -13.00 31.99
N ASN A 179 -4.12 -13.77 30.91
CA ASN A 179 -4.31 -15.23 30.95
C ASN A 179 -2.99 -16.00 31.14
N ASP A 180 -1.86 -15.46 30.64
CA ASP A 180 -0.53 -16.06 30.80
C ASP A 180 0.29 -15.32 31.87
N SER A 181 -0.02 -15.61 33.14
CA SER A 181 0.69 -15.07 34.30
C SER A 181 2.03 -15.77 34.56
N HIS A 182 2.93 -15.91 33.58
CA HIS A 182 4.33 -16.29 33.82
C HIS A 182 5.23 -16.04 32.59
N SER A 183 6.02 -14.96 32.58
CA SER A 183 7.45 -14.96 32.16
C SER A 183 8.01 -13.54 32.09
N SER A 184 8.36 -12.96 33.23
CA SER A 184 9.15 -11.74 33.35
C SER A 184 10.59 -12.08 33.74
N LEU A 185 11.41 -12.58 32.79
CA LEU A 185 12.86 -12.64 33.00
C LEU A 185 13.63 -12.67 31.68
N SER A 186 14.02 -11.50 31.16
CA SER A 186 15.21 -11.29 30.31
C SER A 186 15.29 -9.82 29.87
N THR A 187 15.26 -8.88 30.81
CA THR A 187 14.85 -7.49 30.51
C THR A 187 15.97 -6.57 30.00
N VAL A 188 17.26 -6.85 30.19
CA VAL A 188 18.31 -5.86 29.85
C VAL A 188 18.86 -6.02 28.42
N ASN A 189 19.27 -7.22 28.01
CA ASN A 189 19.78 -7.47 26.65
C ASN A 189 18.67 -7.52 25.57
N ASN A 190 17.40 -7.71 26.01
CA ASN A 190 16.24 -7.58 25.14
C ASN A 190 15.84 -6.12 24.91
N ASN A 191 16.09 -5.21 25.87
CA ASN A 191 15.71 -3.81 25.72
C ASN A 191 16.48 -3.12 24.60
N GLU A 192 17.80 -3.32 24.49
CA GLU A 192 18.59 -2.73 23.40
C GLU A 192 18.16 -3.26 22.02
N LYS A 193 17.95 -4.58 21.91
CA LYS A 193 17.44 -5.21 20.69
C LYS A 193 16.04 -4.70 20.33
N TYR A 194 15.15 -4.63 21.32
CA TYR A 194 13.79 -4.13 21.16
C TYR A 194 13.77 -2.67 20.69
N TRP A 195 14.58 -1.79 21.30
CA TRP A 195 14.73 -0.40 20.87
C TRP A 195 15.30 -0.27 19.46
N LYS A 196 16.31 -1.07 19.11
CA LYS A 196 16.82 -1.15 17.74
C LYS A 196 15.72 -1.52 16.75
N GLY A 197 14.90 -2.50 17.11
CA GLY A 197 13.74 -2.92 16.33
C GLY A 197 12.67 -1.85 16.16
N MET A 198 12.33 -1.11 17.23
CA MET A 198 11.42 0.04 17.17
C MET A 198 11.97 1.17 16.30
N MET A 199 13.27 1.47 16.41
CA MET A 199 13.91 2.49 15.56
C MET A 199 13.89 2.09 14.09
N LEU A 200 14.14 0.82 13.76
CA LEU A 200 13.99 0.29 12.40
C LEU A 200 12.55 0.40 11.89
N LEU A 201 11.56 0.12 12.74
CA LEU A 201 10.15 0.25 12.39
C LEU A 201 9.77 1.72 12.14
N PHE A 202 10.24 2.64 12.99
CA PHE A 202 10.05 4.07 12.79
C PHE A 202 10.69 4.55 11.48
N LEU A 203 11.94 4.15 11.21
CA LEU A 203 12.63 4.47 9.96
C LEU A 203 11.85 3.94 8.74
N SER A 204 11.35 2.69 8.83
CA SER A 204 10.54 2.08 7.78
C SER A 204 9.28 2.90 7.49
N LEU A 205 8.57 3.34 8.54
CA LEU A 205 7.36 4.16 8.42
C LEU A 205 7.64 5.54 7.82
N CYS A 206 8.74 6.18 8.18
CA CYS A 206 9.18 7.44 7.59
C CYS A 206 9.49 7.29 6.10
N MET A 207 10.18 6.20 5.73
CA MET A 207 10.50 5.90 4.33
C MET A 207 9.26 5.51 3.52
N ASP A 208 8.29 4.80 4.10
CA ASP A 208 6.97 4.57 3.49
C ASP A 208 6.22 5.89 3.26
N GLY A 209 6.35 6.85 4.18
CA GLY A 209 5.80 8.19 4.01
C GLY A 209 6.45 8.94 2.83
N PHE A 210 7.78 8.92 2.76
CA PHE A 210 8.54 9.54 1.68
C PHE A 210 8.25 8.88 0.32
N LEU A 211 8.18 7.55 0.29
CA LEU A 211 7.77 6.75 -0.86
C LEU A 211 6.41 7.23 -1.39
N GLY A 212 5.42 7.38 -0.50
CA GLY A 212 4.09 7.85 -0.89
C GLY A 212 4.08 9.27 -1.44
N ALA A 213 4.92 10.15 -0.90
CA ALA A 213 5.07 11.52 -1.40
C ALA A 213 5.75 11.57 -2.77
N CYS A 214 6.83 10.81 -2.99
CA CYS A 214 7.48 10.71 -4.30
C CYS A 214 6.54 10.12 -5.35
N GLN A 215 5.75 9.10 -5.00
CA GLN A 215 4.71 8.54 -5.87
C GLN A 215 3.64 9.59 -6.22
N GLY A 216 3.29 10.47 -5.28
CA GLY A 216 2.38 11.59 -5.50
C GLY A 216 2.94 12.62 -6.50
N ILE A 217 4.21 13.00 -6.36
CA ILE A 217 4.88 13.91 -7.28
C ILE A 217 5.01 13.30 -8.68
N LEU A 218 5.36 12.01 -8.76
CA LEU A 218 5.55 11.30 -10.03
C LEU A 218 4.27 11.26 -10.89
N LYS A 219 3.10 11.35 -10.25
CA LYS A 219 1.80 11.41 -10.93
C LYS A 219 1.47 12.81 -11.46
N ARG A 220 2.11 13.88 -10.98
CA ARG A 220 1.82 15.24 -11.42
C ARG A 220 2.45 15.49 -12.78
N PRO A 221 1.72 16.10 -13.73
CA PRO A 221 2.33 16.54 -14.98
C PRO A 221 3.41 17.59 -14.68
N ASP A 222 4.55 17.47 -15.35
CA ASP A 222 5.66 18.40 -15.17
C ASP A 222 5.24 19.81 -15.65
N VAL A 223 5.66 20.83 -14.90
CA VAL A 223 5.34 22.25 -15.18
C VAL A 223 5.93 22.70 -16.51
N LYS A 224 7.04 22.06 -16.93
CA LYS A 224 7.72 22.35 -18.21
C LYS A 224 7.23 21.49 -19.38
N ASP A 225 6.29 20.59 -19.14
CA ASP A 225 5.73 19.64 -20.12
C ASP A 225 6.80 18.83 -20.90
N GLN A 226 8.01 18.74 -20.34
CA GLN A 226 9.13 17.98 -20.91
C GLN A 226 9.04 16.50 -20.54
N GLN A 227 8.42 16.20 -19.39
CA GLN A 227 8.36 14.86 -18.84
C GLN A 227 6.91 14.44 -18.58
N ARG A 228 6.60 13.16 -18.85
CA ARG A 228 5.24 12.62 -18.66
C ARG A 228 5.14 11.79 -17.37
N PRO A 229 3.95 11.72 -16.75
CA PRO A 229 3.72 10.76 -15.68
C PRO A 229 3.85 9.33 -16.23
N PRO A 230 4.56 8.42 -15.52
CA PRO A 230 4.67 7.03 -15.90
C PRO A 230 3.33 6.30 -15.78
N THR A 231 3.13 5.28 -16.62
CA THR A 231 1.99 4.37 -16.47
C THR A 231 2.16 3.48 -15.22
N ALA A 232 1.09 2.80 -14.79
CA ALA A 232 1.16 1.87 -13.66
C ALA A 232 2.21 0.77 -13.89
N VAL A 233 2.28 0.25 -15.12
CA VAL A 233 3.21 -0.80 -15.53
C VAL A 233 4.65 -0.30 -15.53
N GLU A 234 4.90 0.87 -16.10
CA GLU A 234 6.23 1.50 -16.09
C GLU A 234 6.71 1.80 -14.66
N THR A 235 5.81 2.33 -13.83
CA THR A 235 6.11 2.63 -12.43
C THR A 235 6.47 1.34 -11.68
N MET A 236 5.71 0.26 -11.87
CA MET A 236 6.02 -1.05 -11.29
C MET A 236 7.37 -1.58 -11.80
N LEU A 237 7.60 -1.56 -13.11
CA LEU A 237 8.82 -2.09 -13.72
C LEU A 237 10.07 -1.36 -13.23
N TYR A 238 10.10 -0.02 -13.38
CA TYR A 238 11.30 0.76 -13.06
C TYR A 238 11.58 0.80 -11.56
N ILE A 239 10.56 0.87 -10.69
CA ILE A 239 10.78 0.78 -9.24
C ILE A 239 11.38 -0.57 -8.88
N ASN A 240 10.88 -1.69 -9.41
CA ASN A 240 11.46 -2.99 -9.06
C ASN A 240 12.84 -3.20 -9.69
N LEU A 241 13.10 -2.66 -10.89
CA LEU A 241 14.42 -2.73 -11.53
C LEU A 241 15.48 -1.97 -10.73
N TYR A 242 15.22 -0.72 -10.35
CA TYR A 242 16.14 0.03 -9.49
C TYR A 242 16.23 -0.60 -8.09
N SER A 243 15.14 -1.19 -7.58
CA SER A 243 15.15 -1.87 -6.28
C SER A 243 16.06 -3.09 -6.32
N LEU A 244 16.06 -3.84 -7.41
CA LEU A 244 16.93 -4.99 -7.60
C LEU A 244 18.41 -4.59 -7.58
N VAL A 245 18.77 -3.50 -8.27
CA VAL A 245 20.14 -2.97 -8.28
C VAL A 245 20.62 -2.59 -6.88
N LEU A 246 19.73 -2.07 -6.02
CA LEU A 246 20.05 -1.73 -4.64
C LEU A 246 20.03 -2.95 -3.69
N LEU A 247 19.13 -3.90 -3.93
CA LEU A 247 18.93 -5.06 -3.05
C LEU A 247 20.00 -6.14 -3.22
N ILE A 248 20.54 -6.35 -4.43
CA ILE A 248 21.57 -7.37 -4.64
C ILE A 248 22.82 -7.09 -3.78
N PRO A 249 23.44 -5.90 -3.82
CA PRO A 249 24.57 -5.58 -2.94
C PRO A 249 24.20 -5.71 -1.45
N MET A 250 23.02 -5.24 -1.05
CA MET A 250 22.52 -5.36 0.33
C MET A 250 22.40 -6.82 0.78
N ALA A 251 21.91 -7.71 -0.09
CA ALA A 251 21.75 -9.13 0.21
C ALA A 251 23.09 -9.87 0.29
N VAL A 252 24.05 -9.52 -0.57
CA VAL A 252 25.41 -10.08 -0.57
C VAL A 252 26.18 -9.63 0.69
N ILE A 253 26.18 -8.33 1.01
CA ILE A 253 26.84 -7.79 2.21
C ILE A 253 26.25 -8.38 3.48
N SER A 254 24.93 -8.64 3.50
CA SER A 254 24.26 -9.26 4.66
C SER A 254 24.55 -10.77 4.80
N GLY A 255 25.22 -11.41 3.84
CA GLY A 255 25.43 -12.86 3.76
C GLY A 255 24.16 -13.69 3.47
N GLN A 256 23.00 -13.04 3.38
CA GLN A 256 21.69 -13.69 3.22
C GLN A 256 21.48 -14.26 1.81
N TRP A 257 22.22 -13.74 0.81
CA TRP A 257 22.16 -14.23 -0.57
C TRP A 257 22.58 -15.71 -0.65
N ASP A 258 23.77 -16.03 -0.15
CA ASP A 258 24.34 -17.37 -0.24
C ASP A 258 23.58 -18.37 0.64
N ASP A 259 23.19 -17.95 1.84
CA ASP A 259 22.36 -18.75 2.74
C ASP A 259 20.98 -19.07 2.12
N GLY A 260 20.34 -18.05 1.55
CA GLY A 260 19.05 -18.18 0.89
C GLY A 260 19.11 -19.11 -0.31
N LEU A 261 20.13 -18.99 -1.16
CA LEU A 261 20.30 -19.83 -2.33
C LEU A 261 20.56 -21.30 -1.94
N ARG A 262 21.44 -21.56 -0.96
CA ARG A 262 21.70 -22.91 -0.45
C ARG A 262 20.45 -23.58 0.11
N LEU A 263 19.68 -22.85 0.91
CA LEU A 263 18.43 -23.34 1.50
C LEU A 263 17.37 -23.63 0.43
N LEU A 264 17.28 -22.76 -0.57
CA LEU A 264 16.34 -22.91 -1.68
C LEU A 264 16.70 -24.16 -2.50
N VAL A 265 17.96 -24.34 -2.90
CA VAL A 265 18.40 -25.50 -3.70
C VAL A 265 18.22 -26.83 -2.95
N ARG A 266 18.43 -26.84 -1.63
CA ARG A 266 18.38 -28.07 -0.83
C ARG A 266 16.96 -28.58 -0.54
N ASN A 267 15.94 -27.72 -0.57
CA ASN A 267 14.60 -28.08 -0.11
C ASN A 267 13.52 -27.75 -1.14
N ASP A 268 13.06 -28.78 -1.85
CA ASP A 268 12.08 -28.68 -2.93
C ASP A 268 10.74 -28.11 -2.47
N HIS A 269 10.27 -28.51 -1.28
CA HIS A 269 9.04 -27.96 -0.72
C HIS A 269 9.17 -26.48 -0.41
N LEU A 270 10.34 -26.05 0.07
CA LEU A 270 10.63 -24.63 0.32
C LEU A 270 10.65 -23.83 -0.99
N ARG A 271 11.21 -24.38 -2.08
CA ARG A 271 11.19 -23.74 -3.41
C ARG A 271 9.79 -23.42 -3.87
N TRP A 272 8.90 -24.40 -3.83
CA TRP A 272 7.51 -24.22 -4.26
C TRP A 272 6.76 -23.25 -3.37
N ASN A 273 6.95 -23.31 -2.05
CA ASN A 273 6.29 -22.38 -1.13
C ASN A 273 6.76 -20.93 -1.37
N VAL A 274 8.06 -20.71 -1.60
CA VAL A 274 8.62 -19.38 -1.93
C VAL A 274 8.10 -18.91 -3.29
N ALA A 275 8.02 -19.77 -4.29
CA ALA A 275 7.51 -19.42 -5.62
C ALA A 275 6.04 -18.99 -5.58
N ILE A 276 5.18 -19.78 -4.91
CA ILE A 276 3.75 -19.46 -4.76
C ILE A 276 3.59 -18.16 -3.96
N LEU A 277 4.34 -18.00 -2.87
CA LEU A 277 4.30 -16.78 -2.06
C LEU A 277 4.64 -15.55 -2.90
N ASN A 278 5.71 -15.59 -3.70
CA ASN A 278 6.10 -14.46 -4.54
C ASN A 278 5.14 -14.21 -5.71
N ALA A 279 4.55 -15.25 -6.29
CA ALA A 279 3.53 -15.10 -7.33
C ALA A 279 2.29 -14.34 -6.80
N VAL A 280 1.82 -14.70 -5.61
CA VAL A 280 0.69 -14.04 -4.94
C VAL A 280 1.00 -12.58 -4.65
N VAL A 281 2.22 -12.30 -4.20
CA VAL A 281 2.66 -10.92 -3.95
C VAL A 281 2.71 -10.11 -5.23
N ALA A 282 3.21 -10.69 -6.33
CA ALA A 282 3.27 -10.00 -7.61
C ALA A 282 1.88 -9.64 -8.15
N VAL A 283 0.90 -10.53 -7.99
CA VAL A 283 -0.52 -10.25 -8.29
C VAL A 283 -1.04 -9.11 -7.42
N GLY A 284 -0.79 -9.14 -6.10
CA GLY A 284 -1.17 -8.06 -5.20
C GLY A 284 -0.53 -6.71 -5.57
N GLN A 285 0.71 -6.74 -6.05
CA GLN A 285 1.47 -5.57 -6.43
C GLN A 285 0.94 -4.88 -7.69
N ILE A 286 0.40 -5.63 -8.66
CA ILE A 286 -0.33 -5.07 -9.81
C ILE A 286 -1.44 -4.14 -9.30
N PHE A 287 -2.28 -4.63 -8.38
CA PHE A 287 -3.38 -3.84 -7.84
C PHE A 287 -2.90 -2.64 -7.02
N ILE A 288 -1.76 -2.75 -6.30
CA ILE A 288 -1.15 -1.62 -5.59
C ILE A 288 -0.77 -0.51 -6.59
N PHE A 289 0.00 -0.83 -7.63
CA PHE A 289 0.42 0.18 -8.60
C PHE A 289 -0.75 0.77 -9.38
N LEU A 290 -1.74 -0.06 -9.73
CA LEU A 290 -2.99 0.40 -10.34
C LEU A 290 -3.74 1.38 -9.45
N THR A 291 -3.82 1.10 -8.15
CA THR A 291 -4.47 1.98 -7.16
C THR A 291 -3.72 3.30 -6.98
N ILE A 292 -2.37 3.26 -6.96
CA ILE A 292 -1.54 4.45 -6.87
C ILE A 292 -1.74 5.34 -8.11
N THR A 293 -1.69 4.74 -9.30
CA THR A 293 -1.83 5.45 -10.57
C THR A 293 -3.24 6.03 -10.75
N TRP A 294 -4.31 5.28 -10.46
CA TRP A 294 -5.67 5.78 -10.63
C TRP A 294 -6.12 6.72 -9.51
N TYR A 295 -5.81 6.40 -8.26
CA TYR A 295 -6.23 7.18 -7.09
C TYR A 295 -5.05 7.95 -6.51
N SER A 296 -4.43 7.44 -5.44
CA SER A 296 -3.24 8.03 -4.83
C SER A 296 -2.59 7.05 -3.86
N SER A 297 -1.36 7.37 -3.43
CA SER A 297 -0.67 6.59 -2.40
C SER A 297 -1.43 6.59 -1.05
N LEU A 298 -2.09 7.69 -0.68
CA LEU A 298 -2.91 7.76 0.54
C LEU A 298 -4.11 6.79 0.51
N VAL A 299 -4.81 6.70 -0.62
CA VAL A 299 -5.92 5.75 -0.80
C VAL A 299 -5.41 4.30 -0.70
N THR A 300 -4.27 4.02 -1.31
CA THR A 300 -3.61 2.71 -1.24
C THR A 300 -3.23 2.35 0.21
N THR A 301 -2.70 3.30 0.95
CA THR A 301 -2.41 3.17 2.39
C THR A 301 -3.68 2.91 3.19
N THR A 302 -4.78 3.59 2.89
CA THR A 302 -6.07 3.37 3.56
C THR A 302 -6.58 1.94 3.30
N ILE A 303 -6.60 1.48 2.05
CA ILE A 303 -7.04 0.12 1.69
C ILE A 303 -6.19 -0.93 2.39
N THR A 304 -4.86 -0.81 2.32
CA THR A 304 -3.94 -1.79 2.91
C THR A 304 -4.00 -1.83 4.44
N THR A 305 -4.22 -0.68 5.10
CA THR A 305 -4.42 -0.62 6.55
C THR A 305 -5.77 -1.20 6.95
N THR A 306 -6.83 -0.89 6.21
CA THR A 306 -8.18 -1.45 6.39
C THR A 306 -8.17 -2.97 6.27
N ARG A 307 -7.47 -3.51 5.26
CA ARG A 307 -7.26 -4.94 5.09
C ARG A 307 -6.65 -5.58 6.34
N LYS A 308 -5.55 -5.01 6.86
CA LYS A 308 -4.87 -5.56 8.05
C LYS A 308 -5.82 -5.61 9.24
N PHE A 309 -6.57 -4.53 9.46
CA PHE A 309 -7.57 -4.48 10.50
C PHE A 309 -8.62 -5.59 10.35
N PHE A 310 -9.18 -5.79 9.15
CA PHE A 310 -10.13 -6.87 8.89
C PHE A 310 -9.52 -8.27 9.06
N THR A 311 -8.27 -8.49 8.65
CA THR A 311 -7.58 -9.77 8.88
C THR A 311 -7.50 -10.08 10.37
N ILE A 312 -7.17 -9.08 11.20
CA ILE A 312 -7.09 -9.25 12.65
C ILE A 312 -8.49 -9.49 13.23
N LEU A 313 -9.48 -8.70 12.83
CA LEU A 313 -10.87 -8.82 13.27
C LEU A 313 -11.42 -10.23 12.97
N PHE A 314 -11.23 -10.71 11.73
CA PHE A 314 -11.66 -12.04 11.31
C PHE A 314 -10.91 -13.14 12.08
N SER A 315 -9.62 -12.96 12.34
CA SER A 315 -8.85 -13.91 13.15
C SER A 315 -9.45 -14.08 14.54
N VAL A 316 -9.81 -12.98 15.24
CA VAL A 316 -10.42 -13.05 16.58
C VAL A 316 -11.79 -13.72 16.54
N LEU A 317 -12.64 -13.34 15.57
CA LEU A 317 -13.95 -13.96 15.36
C LEU A 317 -13.87 -15.46 15.10
N HIS A 318 -12.92 -15.87 14.25
CA HIS A 318 -12.72 -17.28 13.90
C HIS A 318 -12.24 -18.11 15.09
N PHE A 319 -11.43 -17.54 15.99
CA PHE A 319 -11.00 -18.21 17.21
C PHE A 319 -12.05 -18.19 18.33
N GLY A 320 -13.26 -17.66 18.08
CA GLY A 320 -14.38 -17.69 19.02
C GLY A 320 -14.17 -16.87 20.29
N HIS A 321 -13.20 -15.95 20.31
CA HIS A 321 -12.97 -15.09 21.47
C HIS A 321 -14.00 -13.97 21.48
N ALA A 322 -14.67 -13.77 22.60
CA ALA A 322 -15.60 -12.65 22.77
C ALA A 322 -14.82 -11.33 22.79
N PHE A 323 -15.25 -10.35 21.98
CA PHE A 323 -14.63 -9.03 21.99
C PHE A 323 -14.87 -8.32 23.33
N SER A 324 -13.82 -7.79 23.94
CA SER A 324 -13.98 -6.86 25.06
C SER A 324 -14.59 -5.54 24.63
N VAL A 325 -15.10 -4.79 25.62
CA VAL A 325 -15.62 -3.43 25.42
C VAL A 325 -14.57 -2.52 24.76
N GLY A 326 -13.29 -2.67 25.14
CA GLY A 326 -12.18 -1.91 24.53
C GLY A 326 -11.96 -2.24 23.06
N GLN A 327 -12.06 -3.53 22.69
CA GLN A 327 -11.96 -3.97 21.30
C GLN A 327 -13.14 -3.46 20.47
N TRP A 328 -14.39 -3.56 20.96
CA TRP A 328 -15.57 -3.00 20.28
C TRP A 328 -15.48 -1.49 20.08
N THR A 329 -15.06 -0.74 21.11
CA THR A 329 -14.83 0.71 21.00
C THR A 329 -13.82 1.02 19.91
N SER A 330 -12.75 0.23 19.82
CA SER A 330 -11.74 0.36 18.77
C SER A 330 -12.30 0.09 17.37
N VAL A 331 -13.16 -0.93 17.23
CA VAL A 331 -13.86 -1.23 15.96
C VAL A 331 -14.69 -0.03 15.51
N VAL A 332 -15.54 0.51 16.39
CA VAL A 332 -16.37 1.68 16.09
C VAL A 332 -15.53 2.89 15.68
N MET A 333 -14.40 3.12 16.35
CA MET A 333 -13.47 4.21 16.04
C MET A 333 -12.87 4.07 14.63
N VAL A 334 -12.44 2.87 14.24
CA VAL A 334 -11.89 2.60 12.89
C VAL A 334 -12.95 2.82 11.82
N PHE A 335 -14.16 2.28 11.99
CA PHE A 335 -15.25 2.46 11.03
C PHE A 335 -15.68 3.93 10.90
N SER A 336 -15.70 4.67 12.00
CA SER A 336 -16.00 6.10 12.00
C SER A 336 -14.94 6.89 11.22
N GLY A 337 -13.66 6.57 11.41
CA GLY A 337 -12.56 7.19 10.66
C GLY A 337 -12.58 6.83 9.17
N LEU A 338 -12.90 5.58 8.82
CA LEU A 338 -13.07 5.16 7.42
C LEU A 338 -14.23 5.89 6.75
N TYR A 339 -15.37 5.98 7.43
CA TYR A 339 -16.53 6.73 6.95
C TYR A 339 -16.17 8.19 6.68
N LEU A 340 -15.49 8.85 7.61
CA LEU A 340 -15.04 10.24 7.44
C LEU A 340 -14.04 10.40 6.28
N SER A 341 -13.11 9.45 6.11
CA SER A 341 -12.16 9.44 5.00
C SER A 341 -12.88 9.34 3.64
N ILE A 342 -13.89 8.47 3.54
CA ILE A 342 -14.69 8.31 2.32
C ILE A 342 -15.56 9.55 2.06
N ALA A 343 -16.23 10.07 3.08
CA ALA A 343 -17.09 11.24 2.97
C ALA A 343 -16.31 12.49 2.49
N THR A 344 -15.11 12.70 3.05
CA THR A 344 -14.23 13.82 2.65
C THR A 344 -13.64 13.64 1.26
N ALA A 345 -13.37 12.42 0.83
CA ALA A 345 -12.93 12.12 -0.54
C ALA A 345 -14.04 12.44 -1.57
N GLY A 346 -15.31 12.17 -1.22
CA GLY A 346 -16.47 12.50 -2.05
C GLY A 346 -16.65 14.01 -2.26
N GLN A 347 -16.49 14.81 -1.22
CA GLN A 347 -16.67 16.28 -1.27
C GLN A 347 -15.62 17.00 -2.14
N LYS A 348 -14.38 16.50 -2.20
CA LYS A 348 -13.31 17.12 -3.01
C LYS A 348 -13.53 16.93 -4.51
N ASN A 349 -14.17 15.82 -4.92
CA ASN A 349 -14.54 15.58 -6.32
C ASN A 349 -15.72 16.44 -6.80
N SER A 350 -16.63 16.85 -5.90
CA SER A 350 -17.71 17.80 -6.23
C SER A 350 -17.24 19.25 -6.34
N SER A 351 -16.32 19.68 -5.46
CA SER A 351 -15.78 21.05 -5.51
C SER A 351 -14.89 21.32 -6.73
N ASN A 352 -14.13 20.32 -7.20
CA ASN A 352 -13.26 20.47 -8.38
C ASN A 352 -14.01 20.38 -9.74
N ARG A 353 -15.33 20.10 -9.72
CA ARG A 353 -16.17 20.10 -10.93
C ARG A 353 -16.80 21.46 -11.25
N GLN A 354 -16.66 22.46 -10.37
CA GLN A 354 -17.27 23.79 -10.53
C GLN A 354 -16.39 24.95 -11.08
N PRO A 355 -15.06 24.88 -11.35
CA PRO A 355 -14.35 26.09 -11.81
C PRO A 355 -14.42 26.39 -13.33
N SER A 356 -15.05 25.57 -14.18
CA SER A 356 -14.93 25.72 -15.65
C SER A 356 -16.14 26.30 -16.39
N LEU A 357 -17.25 26.62 -15.72
CA LEU A 357 -18.43 27.20 -16.39
C LEU A 357 -18.53 28.73 -16.30
N GLU A 358 -17.75 29.39 -15.43
CA GLU A 358 -17.89 30.84 -15.19
C GLU A 358 -16.89 31.73 -15.96
N LYS A 359 -15.99 31.14 -16.77
CA LYS A 359 -14.95 31.90 -17.51
C LYS A 359 -15.15 32.00 -19.02
N LYS A 360 -16.34 31.72 -19.54
CA LYS A 360 -16.67 31.82 -20.97
C LYS A 360 -17.75 32.85 -21.32
N GLN A 361 -18.03 33.81 -20.43
CA GLN A 361 -19.07 34.80 -20.67
C GLN A 361 -18.69 36.27 -20.47
N ASN A 362 -17.40 36.61 -20.42
CA ASN A 362 -16.95 38.01 -20.55
C ASN A 362 -16.00 38.17 -21.74
#